data_AF-A0A551YTD2-F1
#
_entry.id   AF-A0A551YTD2-F1
#
_cell.length_a   1.000
_cell.length_b   1.000
_cell.length_c   1.000
_cell.angle_alpha   90.00
_cell.angle_beta   90.00
_cell.angle_gamma   90.00
#
_symmetry.space_group_name_H-M   'P 1'
#
loop_
_entity.id
_entity.type
_entity.pdbx_description
1 polymer ?
#
loop_
_entity_poly.entity_id
_entity_poly.type
_entity_poly.pdbx_seq_one_letter_code
_entity_poly.pdbx_strand_id
1 'polypeptide(L)'
;MLVVEAKLKNGTPEQYQRLDEAIRTSQFVRNSCVRYWMDNKGTTRNDLQKLCAVLANNKETPWVNKLNSQARQSAADRAWQSINRFYQNCHAKIPGKKGFPRFKKHSRSVEYKLTGYKLSDERRKIKFTDGFKAGEFDLWCSQKTLVYYSEQQIKRVRVVRRADGYY
;
A
#
# COMPACT_ATOMS: atom_id res chain seq x y z
N MET A 1 2.72 -12.99 -12.12
CA MET A 1 2.78 -11.51 -12.01
C MET A 1 4.24 -11.13 -12.12
N LEU A 2 4.61 -10.33 -13.12
CA LEU A 2 5.98 -9.84 -13.26
C LEU A 2 6.20 -8.68 -12.26
N VAL A 3 7.34 -8.68 -11.58
CA VAL A 3 7.74 -7.62 -10.65
C VAL A 3 9.09 -7.08 -11.11
N VAL A 4 9.16 -5.77 -11.31
CA VAL A 4 10.41 -5.05 -11.56
C VAL A 4 10.72 -4.23 -10.32
N GLU A 5 11.97 -4.30 -9.87
CA GLU A 5 12.44 -3.63 -8.67
C GLU A 5 13.45 -2.55 -9.02
N ALA A 6 13.32 -1.39 -8.40
CA ALA A 6 14.28 -0.30 -8.50
C ALA A 6 14.46 0.32 -7.11
N LYS A 7 15.68 0.77 -6.80
CA LYS A 7 15.98 1.44 -5.54
C LYS A 7 15.72 2.94 -5.68
N LEU A 8 15.04 3.53 -4.70
CA LEU A 8 14.83 4.98 -4.64
C LEU A 8 16.13 5.67 -4.18
N LYS A 9 16.67 6.54 -5.03
CA LYS A 9 17.89 7.32 -4.80
C LYS A 9 17.61 8.82 -4.84
N ASN A 10 18.58 9.59 -4.37
CA ASN A 10 18.60 11.06 -4.42
C ASN A 10 17.41 11.74 -3.73
N GLY A 11 16.80 11.07 -2.75
CA GLY A 11 15.82 11.69 -1.85
C GLY A 11 16.49 12.34 -0.64
N THR A 12 15.92 13.43 -0.12
CA THR A 12 16.33 13.98 1.16
C THR A 12 15.81 13.12 2.33
N PRO A 13 16.40 13.23 3.53
CA PRO A 13 15.89 12.55 4.73
C PRO A 13 14.39 12.81 4.98
N GLU A 14 13.92 14.04 4.76
CA GLU A 14 12.53 14.45 4.93
C GLU A 14 11.61 13.78 3.89
N GLN A 15 12.09 13.63 2.65
CA GLN A 15 11.34 12.91 1.61
C GLN A 15 11.16 11.43 1.99
N TYR A 16 12.21 10.77 2.48
CA TYR A 16 12.12 9.39 2.95
C TYR A 16 11.23 9.26 4.19
N GLN A 17 11.24 10.23 5.10
CA GLN A 17 10.34 10.27 6.25
C GLN A 17 8.86 10.37 5.81
N ARG A 18 8.55 11.12 4.75
CA ARG A 18 7.19 11.17 4.17
C ARG A 18 6.75 9.81 3.63
N LEU A 19 7.66 9.02 3.06
CA LEU A 19 7.36 7.64 2.66
C LEU A 19 7.07 6.75 3.88
N ASP A 20 7.81 6.92 4.97
CA ASP A 20 7.53 6.26 6.24
C ASP A 20 6.13 6.60 6.78
N GLU A 21 5.73 7.87 6.72
CA GLU A 21 4.39 8.30 7.11
C GLU A 21 3.30 7.68 6.23
N ALA A 22 3.51 7.60 4.91
CA ALA A 22 2.61 6.91 4.00
C ALA A 22 2.49 5.41 4.33
N ILE A 23 3.59 4.73 4.63
CA ILE A 23 3.61 3.31 5.06
C ILE A 23 2.84 3.13 6.37
N ARG A 24 3.07 3.99 7.37
CA ARG A 24 2.37 3.95 8.67
C ARG A 24 0.87 4.21 8.49
N THR A 25 0.49 5.13 7.62
CA THR A 25 -0.91 5.44 7.33
C THR A 25 -1.59 4.28 6.61
N SER A 26 -0.90 3.63 5.67
CA SER A 26 -1.39 2.40 5.03
C SER A 26 -1.59 1.26 6.05
N GLN A 27 -0.66 1.11 7.00
CA GLN A 27 -0.81 0.16 8.12
C GLN A 27 -2.04 0.47 8.98
N PHE A 28 -2.25 1.75 9.32
CA PHE A 28 -3.42 2.19 10.08
C PHE A 28 -4.70 1.79 9.36
N VAL A 29 -4.88 2.18 8.09
CA VAL A 29 -6.07 1.84 7.30
C VAL A 29 -6.32 0.34 7.26
N ARG A 30 -5.27 -0.46 7.02
CA ARG A 30 -5.38 -1.93 7.01
C ARG A 30 -5.86 -2.46 8.36
N ASN A 31 -5.32 -1.95 9.47
CA ASN A 31 -5.70 -2.40 10.80
C ASN A 31 -7.12 -1.96 11.17
N SER A 32 -7.53 -0.76 10.78
CA SER A 32 -8.91 -0.29 10.94
C SER A 32 -9.90 -1.16 10.16
N CYS A 33 -9.56 -1.60 8.95
CA CYS A 33 -10.37 -2.57 8.21
C CYS A 33 -10.49 -3.92 8.93
N VAL A 34 -9.40 -4.41 9.54
CA VAL A 34 -9.46 -5.65 10.34
C VAL A 34 -10.32 -5.45 11.59
N ARG A 35 -10.19 -4.32 12.29
CA ARG A 35 -11.00 -3.99 13.46
C ARG A 35 -12.48 -3.94 13.08
N TYR A 36 -12.82 -3.21 12.02
CA TYR A 36 -14.18 -3.11 11.52
C TYR A 36 -14.78 -4.49 11.22
N TRP A 37 -14.03 -5.38 10.56
CA TRP A 37 -14.48 -6.75 10.32
C TRP A 37 -14.69 -7.55 11.61
N MET A 38 -13.84 -7.38 12.63
CA MET A 38 -14.01 -8.05 13.93
C MET A 38 -15.29 -7.60 14.64
N ASP A 39 -15.61 -6.31 14.56
CA ASP A 39 -16.75 -5.72 15.25
C ASP A 39 -18.08 -5.92 14.49
N ASN A 40 -18.03 -6.18 13.18
CA ASN A 40 -19.21 -6.26 12.31
C ASN A 40 -19.30 -7.62 11.59
N LYS A 41 -20.26 -8.46 12.01
CA LYS A 41 -20.56 -9.73 11.33
C LYS A 41 -21.06 -9.49 9.91
N GLY A 42 -20.66 -10.35 8.98
CA GLY A 42 -21.10 -10.28 7.57
C GLY A 42 -20.40 -9.19 6.74
N THR A 43 -19.37 -8.52 7.28
CA THR A 43 -18.57 -7.53 6.54
C THR A 43 -18.06 -8.11 5.22
N THR A 44 -18.31 -7.40 4.13
CA THR A 44 -17.87 -7.76 2.78
C THR A 44 -16.61 -6.99 2.36
N ARG A 45 -16.00 -7.41 1.24
CA ARG A 45 -14.91 -6.64 0.61
C ARG A 45 -15.32 -5.20 0.31
N ASN A 46 -16.55 -5.00 -0.15
CA ASN A 46 -17.04 -3.68 -0.56
C ASN A 46 -17.18 -2.75 0.66
N ASP A 47 -17.61 -3.28 1.80
CA ASP A 47 -17.74 -2.50 3.03
C ASP A 47 -16.38 -1.96 3.48
N LEU A 48 -15.32 -2.79 3.39
CA LEU A 48 -13.96 -2.34 3.68
C LEU A 48 -13.44 -1.27 2.70
N GLN A 49 -13.87 -1.33 1.43
CA GLN A 49 -13.52 -0.29 0.44
C GLN A 49 -14.25 1.03 0.75
N LYS A 50 -15.54 0.97 1.10
CA LYS A 50 -16.32 2.14 1.54
C LYS A 50 -15.75 2.76 2.82
N LEU A 51 -15.29 1.93 3.76
CA LEU A 51 -14.65 2.36 4.99
C LEU A 51 -13.42 3.25 4.72
N CYS A 52 -12.68 3.06 3.62
CA CYS A 52 -11.56 3.94 3.28
C CYS A 52 -11.97 5.42 3.13
N ALA A 53 -13.16 5.70 2.59
CA ALA A 53 -13.68 7.05 2.46
C ALA A 53 -14.14 7.62 3.82
N VAL A 54 -14.72 6.77 4.68
CA VAL A 54 -15.08 7.18 6.05
C VAL A 54 -13.83 7.55 6.84
N LEU A 55 -12.78 6.71 6.79
CA LEU A 55 -11.50 6.99 7.46
C LEU A 55 -10.80 8.23 6.88
N ALA A 56 -10.96 8.52 5.59
CA ALA A 56 -10.46 9.72 4.94
C ALA A 56 -11.05 11.01 5.55
N ASN A 57 -12.35 10.96 5.85
CA ASN A 57 -13.12 12.11 6.29
C ASN A 57 -13.18 12.22 7.83
N ASN A 58 -12.56 11.29 8.56
CA ASN A 58 -12.52 11.35 10.02
C ASN A 58 -11.58 12.47 10.50
N LYS A 59 -12.12 13.41 11.27
CA LYS A 59 -11.41 14.55 11.87
C LYS A 59 -10.36 14.13 12.91
N GLU A 60 -10.53 12.97 13.55
CA GLU A 60 -9.56 12.44 14.52
C GLU A 60 -8.29 11.91 13.84
N THR A 61 -8.40 11.51 12.57
CA THR A 61 -7.29 10.94 11.80
C THR A 61 -7.05 11.67 10.48
N PRO A 62 -6.78 13.00 10.52
CA PRO A 62 -6.72 13.84 9.32
C PRO A 62 -5.60 13.44 8.37
N TRP A 63 -4.53 12.81 8.88
CA TRP A 63 -3.42 12.30 8.06
C TRP A 63 -3.82 11.18 7.12
N VAL A 64 -4.94 10.47 7.37
CA VAL A 64 -5.46 9.44 6.45
C VAL A 64 -5.88 10.06 5.14
N ASN A 65 -6.31 11.33 5.13
CA ASN A 65 -6.66 12.02 3.90
C ASN A 65 -5.45 12.36 3.01
N LYS A 66 -4.25 12.42 3.60
CA LYS A 66 -3.01 12.62 2.85
C LYS A 66 -2.67 11.41 1.98
N LEU A 67 -3.08 10.20 2.38
CA LEU A 67 -2.83 9.00 1.59
C LEU A 67 -3.76 8.95 0.37
N ASN A 68 -3.19 8.64 -0.80
CA ASN A 68 -3.97 8.47 -2.03
C ASN A 68 -5.14 7.47 -1.84
N SER A 69 -6.28 7.75 -2.48
CA SER A 69 -7.49 6.92 -2.39
C SER A 69 -7.24 5.46 -2.77
N GLN A 70 -6.53 5.20 -3.87
CA GLN A 70 -6.21 3.85 -4.30
C GLN A 70 -5.20 3.16 -3.38
N ALA A 71 -4.32 3.91 -2.73
CA ALA A 71 -3.42 3.35 -1.71
C ALA A 71 -4.16 2.90 -0.44
N ARG A 72 -5.17 3.67 -0.02
CA ARG A 72 -6.10 3.27 1.06
C ARG A 72 -6.88 2.01 0.68
N GLN A 73 -7.42 1.99 -0.54
CA GLN A 73 -8.13 0.81 -1.07
C GLN A 73 -7.24 -0.43 -1.17
N SER A 74 -5.96 -0.28 -1.54
CA SER A 74 -4.98 -1.37 -1.51
C SER A 74 -4.73 -1.88 -0.09
N ALA A 75 -4.72 -1.01 0.92
CA ALA A 75 -4.63 -1.41 2.32
C ALA A 75 -5.87 -2.21 2.77
N ALA A 76 -7.06 -1.79 2.36
CA ALA A 76 -8.31 -2.53 2.59
C ALA A 76 -8.33 -3.88 1.85
N ASP A 77 -7.86 -3.94 0.60
CA ASP A 77 -7.72 -5.19 -0.16
C ASP A 77 -6.78 -6.17 0.56
N ARG A 78 -5.68 -5.69 1.16
CA ARG A 78 -4.77 -6.52 1.98
C ARG A 78 -5.42 -7.03 3.27
N ALA A 79 -6.27 -6.21 3.91
CA ALA A 79 -7.07 -6.67 5.05
C ALA A 79 -8.03 -7.79 4.60
N TRP A 80 -8.77 -7.57 3.52
CA TRP A 80 -9.70 -8.53 2.96
C TRP A 80 -9.01 -9.84 2.56
N GLN A 81 -7.85 -9.80 1.92
CA GLN A 81 -7.09 -11.01 1.59
C GLN A 81 -6.76 -11.85 2.84
N SER A 82 -6.45 -11.19 3.97
CA SER A 82 -6.20 -11.89 5.24
C SER A 82 -7.48 -12.56 5.77
N ILE A 83 -8.61 -11.85 5.71
CA ILE A 83 -9.93 -12.32 6.17
C ILE A 83 -10.44 -13.46 5.28
N ASN A 84 -10.41 -13.28 3.97
CA ASN A 84 -10.84 -14.27 2.98
C ASN A 84 -10.01 -15.55 3.12
N ARG A 85 -8.69 -15.43 3.28
CA ARG A 85 -7.82 -16.60 3.50
C ARG A 85 -8.17 -17.34 4.79
N PHE A 86 -8.51 -16.63 5.87
CA PHE A 86 -8.97 -17.24 7.11
C PHE A 86 -10.22 -18.10 6.88
N TYR A 87 -11.26 -17.54 6.28
CA TYR A 87 -12.49 -18.29 5.99
C TYR A 87 -12.26 -19.45 5.02
N GLN A 88 -11.53 -19.24 3.93
CA GLN A 88 -11.19 -20.31 2.98
C GLN A 88 -10.50 -21.48 3.67
N ASN A 89 -9.52 -21.21 4.54
CA ASN A 89 -8.82 -22.26 5.29
C ASN A 89 -9.71 -22.96 6.32
N CYS A 90 -10.66 -22.23 6.93
CA CYS A 90 -11.66 -22.80 7.83
C CYS A 90 -12.60 -23.74 7.08
N HIS A 91 -13.16 -23.31 5.95
CA HIS A 91 -14.04 -24.12 5.10
C HIS A 91 -13.33 -25.36 4.55
N ALA A 92 -12.08 -25.21 4.08
CA ALA A 92 -11.27 -26.32 3.59
C ALA A 92 -10.65 -27.20 4.71
N LYS A 93 -10.98 -26.92 5.98
CA LYS A 93 -10.50 -27.65 7.17
C LYS A 93 -8.97 -27.84 7.28
N ILE A 94 -8.17 -26.96 6.68
CA ILE A 94 -6.71 -27.11 6.59
C ILE A 94 -6.05 -27.01 8.00
N PRO A 95 -5.34 -28.04 8.49
CA PRO A 95 -4.64 -27.99 9.78
C PRO A 95 -3.55 -26.90 9.80
N GLY A 96 -3.37 -26.24 10.95
CA GLY A 96 -2.29 -25.26 11.18
C GLY A 96 -2.39 -23.93 10.41
N LYS A 97 -3.25 -23.80 9.39
CA LYS A 97 -3.37 -22.59 8.56
C LYS A 97 -4.60 -21.71 8.88
N LYS A 98 -5.39 -22.06 9.91
CA LYS A 98 -6.59 -21.32 10.37
C LYS A 98 -6.26 -20.12 11.27
N GLY A 99 -5.19 -19.40 10.97
CA GLY A 99 -4.78 -18.25 11.77
C GLY A 99 -5.75 -17.09 11.62
N PHE A 100 -6.37 -16.67 12.73
CA PHE A 100 -7.25 -15.50 12.76
C PHE A 100 -6.50 -14.22 12.33
N PRO A 101 -7.09 -13.34 11.50
CA PRO A 101 -6.45 -12.08 11.10
C PRO A 101 -6.05 -11.23 12.31
N ARG A 102 -4.76 -10.90 12.41
CA ARG A 102 -4.20 -10.06 13.49
C ARG A 102 -3.84 -8.66 13.00
N PHE A 103 -3.79 -7.68 13.90
CA PHE A 103 -3.25 -6.35 13.59
C PHE A 103 -1.76 -6.42 13.23
N LYS A 104 -1.37 -5.63 12.23
CA LYS A 104 0.04 -5.47 11.85
C LYS A 104 0.70 -4.48 12.80
N LYS A 105 1.81 -4.90 13.41
CA LYS A 105 2.67 -4.04 14.24
C LYS A 105 3.67 -3.25 13.41
N HIS A 106 4.23 -3.89 12.39
CA HIS A 106 5.23 -3.32 11.50
C HIS A 106 4.86 -3.60 10.04
N SER A 107 4.47 -2.56 9.31
CA SER A 107 4.41 -2.55 7.85
C SER A 107 5.68 -1.91 7.32
N ARG A 108 6.14 -2.45 6.19
CA ARG A 108 7.28 -1.90 5.45
C ARG A 108 6.89 -1.50 4.04
N SER A 109 5.59 -1.47 3.72
CA SER A 109 5.18 -1.10 2.36
C SER A 109 3.85 -0.37 2.30
N VAL A 110 3.75 0.46 1.26
CA VAL A 110 2.52 1.09 0.78
C VAL A 110 2.41 0.79 -0.72
N GLU A 111 1.20 0.54 -1.20
CA GLU A 111 0.96 0.17 -2.59
C GLU A 111 -0.08 1.07 -3.23
N TYR A 112 0.33 1.67 -4.34
CA TYR A 112 -0.44 2.51 -5.22
C TYR A 112 -0.90 1.64 -6.40
N LYS A 113 -2.17 1.79 -6.82
CA LYS A 113 -2.67 1.06 -8.00
C LYS A 113 -2.24 1.82 -9.26
N LEU A 114 -3.12 2.66 -9.80
CA LEU A 114 -2.87 3.45 -11.00
C LEU A 114 -2.62 4.94 -10.70
N THR A 115 -2.94 5.41 -9.48
CA THR A 115 -2.80 6.82 -9.09
C THR A 115 -1.96 6.99 -7.83
N GLY A 116 -1.54 8.23 -7.56
CA GLY A 116 -0.70 8.59 -6.42
C GLY A 116 0.81 8.62 -6.72
N TYR A 117 1.19 8.30 -7.96
CA TYR A 117 2.53 8.47 -8.49
C TYR A 117 2.49 8.91 -9.96
N LYS A 118 3.61 9.41 -10.45
CA LYS A 118 3.91 9.64 -11.87
C LYS A 118 5.33 9.20 -12.15
N LEU A 119 5.56 8.51 -13.26
CA LEU A 119 6.91 8.19 -13.73
C LEU A 119 7.36 9.29 -14.69
N SER A 120 8.67 9.50 -14.81
CA SER A 120 9.21 10.29 -15.92
C SER A 120 9.08 9.55 -17.24
N ASP A 121 9.14 10.25 -18.38
CA ASP A 121 9.04 9.65 -19.71
C ASP A 121 10.09 8.55 -19.92
N GLU A 122 11.32 8.78 -19.43
CA GLU A 122 12.40 7.81 -19.47
C GLU A 122 12.31 6.75 -18.36
N ARG A 123 11.31 6.80 -17.49
CA ARG A 123 11.10 5.91 -16.33
C ARG A 123 12.32 5.76 -15.42
N ARG A 124 13.14 6.81 -15.37
CA ARG A 124 14.29 6.93 -14.47
C ARG A 124 13.96 7.65 -13.18
N LYS A 125 12.78 8.26 -13.08
CA LYS A 125 12.32 8.97 -11.89
C LYS A 125 10.88 8.61 -11.57
N ILE A 126 10.55 8.68 -10.29
CA ILE A 126 9.18 8.56 -9.79
C ILE A 126 8.85 9.74 -8.89
N LYS A 127 7.70 10.36 -9.13
CA LYS A 127 7.14 11.44 -8.32
C LYS A 127 5.88 10.97 -7.63
N PHE A 128 5.86 11.02 -6.29
CA PHE A 128 4.66 10.74 -5.52
C PHE A 128 3.78 11.99 -5.42
N THR A 129 2.50 11.84 -5.75
CA THR A 129 1.55 12.95 -5.91
C THR A 129 0.44 12.95 -4.86
N ASP A 130 0.57 12.10 -3.84
CA ASP A 130 -0.35 12.09 -2.71
C ASP A 130 -0.12 13.30 -1.76
N GLY A 131 -0.99 13.43 -0.77
CA GLY A 131 -0.95 14.53 0.19
C GLY A 131 0.21 14.47 1.18
N PHE A 132 0.99 13.38 1.23
CA PHE A 132 2.26 13.37 1.96
C PHE A 132 3.34 14.14 1.20
N LYS A 133 3.18 14.30 -0.12
CA LYS A 133 4.10 15.07 -0.98
C LYS A 133 5.54 14.60 -0.80
N ALA A 134 5.78 13.29 -0.84
CA ALA A 134 7.13 12.73 -0.71
C ALA A 134 8.10 13.22 -1.80
N GLY A 135 7.58 13.77 -2.90
CA GLY A 135 8.36 14.42 -3.94
C GLY A 135 8.83 13.43 -4.99
N GLU A 136 9.94 13.77 -5.65
CA GLU A 136 10.54 12.99 -6.72
C GLU A 136 11.78 12.24 -6.22
N PHE A 137 11.98 11.04 -6.76
CA PHE A 137 13.13 10.17 -6.48
C PHE A 137 13.65 9.58 -7.78
N ASP A 138 14.94 9.31 -7.81
CA ASP A 138 15.56 8.57 -8.91
C ASP A 138 15.36 7.07 -8.72
N LEU A 139 15.03 6.38 -9.81
CA LEU A 139 14.87 4.94 -9.87
C LEU A 139 16.18 4.31 -10.31
N TRP A 140 16.92 3.76 -9.35
CA TRP A 140 18.12 2.99 -9.61
C TRP A 140 17.79 1.51 -9.82
N CYS A 141 17.69 1.10 -11.09
CA CYS A 141 17.44 -0.28 -11.46
C CYS A 141 18.74 -0.94 -11.94
N SER A 142 19.03 -2.16 -11.48
CA SER A 142 20.20 -2.94 -11.92
C SER A 142 20.08 -3.44 -13.36
N GLN A 143 18.88 -3.41 -13.92
CA GLN A 143 18.55 -3.85 -15.27
C GLN A 143 17.86 -2.70 -16.00
N LYS A 144 18.07 -2.55 -17.31
CA LYS A 144 17.39 -1.53 -18.15
C LYS A 144 15.88 -1.82 -18.34
N THR A 145 15.22 -2.51 -17.41
CA THR A 145 13.94 -3.19 -17.62
C THR A 145 12.72 -2.26 -17.59
N LEU A 146 12.74 -1.18 -16.79
CA LEU A 146 11.56 -0.33 -16.62
C LEU A 146 11.15 0.40 -17.90
N VAL A 147 12.10 0.84 -18.73
CA VAL A 147 11.87 1.57 -19.99
C VAL A 147 11.05 0.77 -20.99
N TYR A 148 11.18 -0.56 -20.99
CA TYR A 148 10.48 -1.43 -21.93
C TYR A 148 8.98 -1.58 -21.63
N TYR A 149 8.51 -1.16 -20.45
CA TYR A 149 7.10 -1.24 -20.08
C TYR A 149 6.38 0.08 -20.36
N SER A 150 5.30 0.02 -21.13
CA SER A 150 4.40 1.16 -21.26
C SER A 150 3.75 1.47 -19.91
N GLU A 151 3.36 2.72 -19.67
CA GLU A 151 2.70 3.09 -18.40
C GLU A 151 1.42 2.26 -18.17
N GLN A 152 0.73 1.92 -19.26
CA GLN A 152 -0.48 1.09 -19.23
C GLN A 152 -0.22 -0.34 -18.77
N GLN A 153 1.00 -0.86 -18.95
CA GLN A 153 1.42 -2.17 -18.45
C GLN A 153 1.73 -2.14 -16.95
N ILE A 154 2.05 -0.98 -16.39
CA ILE A 154 2.32 -0.82 -14.96
C ILE A 154 1.00 -0.69 -14.21
N LYS A 155 0.57 -1.79 -13.58
CA LYS A 155 -0.73 -1.82 -12.87
C LYS A 155 -0.66 -1.35 -11.44
N ARG A 156 0.52 -1.42 -10.80
CA ARG A 156 0.74 -1.12 -9.39
C ARG A 156 2.18 -0.69 -9.16
N VAL A 157 2.38 0.25 -8.25
CA VAL A 157 3.68 0.62 -7.68
C VAL A 157 3.63 0.38 -6.17
N ARG A 158 4.66 -0.27 -5.64
CA ARG A 158 4.76 -0.53 -4.20
C ARG A 158 6.07 0.03 -3.69
N VAL A 159 5.97 0.97 -2.76
CA VAL A 159 7.13 1.42 -2.00
C VAL A 159 7.39 0.41 -0.89
N VAL A 160 8.63 -0.04 -0.74
CA VAL A 160 9.08 -1.01 0.25
C VAL A 160 10.31 -0.48 0.98
N ARG A 161 10.20 -0.34 2.30
CA ARG A 161 11.33 -0.04 3.19
C ARG A 161 12.12 -1.29 3.51
N ARG A 162 13.39 -1.31 3.14
CA ARG A 162 14.37 -2.36 3.45
C ARG A 162 15.43 -1.84 4.42
N ALA A 163 16.37 -2.70 4.79
CA ALA A 163 17.46 -2.33 5.71
C ALA A 163 18.40 -1.30 5.08
N ASP A 164 18.59 -1.36 3.76
CA ASP A 164 19.54 -0.58 2.99
C ASP A 164 18.90 0.58 2.21
N GLY A 165 17.61 0.86 2.43
CA GLY A 165 16.90 1.99 1.83
C GLY A 165 15.47 1.68 1.42
N TYR A 166 14.97 2.45 0.45
CA TYR A 166 13.63 2.32 -0.11
C TYR A 166 13.68 1.83 -1.56
N TYR A 167 12.66 1.09 -1.92
CA TYR A 167 12.45 0.49 -3.24
C TYR A 167 11.02 0.77 -3.69
#